data_AF-A0A3N6ZMS7-F1
#
_entry.id   AF-A0A3N6ZMS7-F1
#
_cell.length_a   1.000
_cell.length_b   1.000
_cell.length_c   1.000
_cell.angle_alpha   90.00
_cell.angle_beta   90.00
_cell.angle_gamma   90.00
#
_symmetry.space_group_name_H-M   'P 1'
#
loop_
_entity.id
_entity.type
_entity.pdbx_description
1 polymer ?
#
loop_
_entity_poly.entity_id
_entity_poly.type
_entity_poly.pdbx_seq_one_letter_code
_entity_poly.pdbx_strand_id
1 'polypeptide(L)'
;MINNRSIDRTTYSKRYLNSDKLTILKKQTILPILLLLVSCAQTTTLRNGYSKAPTKSKVFKNSVYFEQAILDQIDTTVIYEEYNDNYYEGLVKQENVLARHNYANRHTTYGVYRFYGNGCFNLFHLDRDKPELTAEMFDPAYTGWRGVLYKKKNKILGDMFTQTGQMGWQLGKQTEAFIFRGDTLIVELKNVHKFFYIKRHIDKKLLEHHAEW
;
A
#
# COMPACT_ATOMS: atom_id res chain seq x y z
N MET A 1 82.91 16.02 -51.48
CA MET A 1 82.53 16.35 -52.88
C MET A 1 81.02 16.22 -53.00
N ILE A 2 80.38 17.35 -53.32
CA ILE A 2 79.16 17.57 -54.11
C ILE A 2 78.20 16.37 -54.24
N ASN A 3 76.97 16.49 -53.71
CA ASN A 3 75.82 16.51 -54.62
C ASN A 3 74.52 17.04 -54.01
N ASN A 4 73.98 18.00 -54.78
CA ASN A 4 72.63 18.55 -54.77
C ASN A 4 71.52 17.51 -54.61
N ARG A 5 70.40 17.91 -53.99
CA ARG A 5 69.09 17.88 -54.66
C ARG A 5 68.05 18.72 -53.92
N SER A 6 67.39 19.53 -54.74
CA SER A 6 66.29 20.45 -54.51
C SER A 6 64.93 19.73 -54.54
N ILE A 7 63.87 20.49 -54.21
CA ILE A 7 62.43 20.27 -54.51
C ILE A 7 61.72 19.47 -53.39
N ASP A 8 60.51 19.78 -52.88
CA ASP A 8 59.39 20.56 -53.40
C ASP A 8 58.52 21.18 -52.28
N ARG A 9 57.71 22.16 -52.68
CA ARG A 9 56.60 22.75 -51.92
C ARG A 9 55.40 21.80 -51.90
N THR A 10 54.80 21.57 -50.73
CA THR A 10 53.37 21.21 -50.65
C THR A 10 52.70 21.87 -49.44
N THR A 11 52.01 22.97 -49.75
CA THR A 11 50.67 23.35 -49.30
C THR A 11 50.06 22.53 -48.14
N TYR A 12 50.08 23.09 -46.93
CA TYR A 12 49.11 22.68 -45.89
C TYR A 12 47.99 23.71 -45.78
N SER A 13 46.88 23.31 -46.39
CA SER A 13 45.58 23.95 -46.37
C SER A 13 44.97 23.95 -44.96
N LYS A 14 44.33 25.07 -44.63
CA LYS A 14 43.46 25.31 -43.48
C LYS A 14 42.53 24.14 -43.17
N ARG A 15 42.49 23.72 -41.90
CA ARG A 15 41.25 23.24 -41.25
C ARG A 15 41.10 23.93 -39.90
N TYR A 16 40.40 25.06 -39.92
CA TYR A 16 39.72 25.58 -38.74
C TYR A 16 38.58 24.61 -38.44
N LEU A 17 38.77 23.75 -37.43
CA LEU A 17 37.68 23.01 -36.83
C LEU A 17 36.86 24.00 -36.00
N ASN A 18 35.66 24.28 -36.50
CA ASN A 18 34.59 25.00 -35.79
C ASN A 18 34.41 24.41 -34.38
N SER A 19 34.86 25.12 -33.35
CA SER A 19 34.65 24.79 -31.93
C SER A 19 33.25 25.13 -31.42
N ASP A 20 32.42 25.78 -32.24
CA ASP A 20 31.26 26.52 -31.73
C ASP A 20 29.94 25.74 -31.77
N LYS A 21 29.98 24.42 -31.94
CA LYS A 21 28.77 23.56 -31.96
C LYS A 21 28.73 22.46 -30.92
N LEU A 22 29.58 22.51 -29.88
CA LEU A 22 29.60 21.49 -28.81
C LEU A 22 29.13 21.95 -27.42
N THR A 23 28.62 23.17 -27.28
CA THR A 23 28.25 23.76 -25.97
C THR A 23 26.79 24.13 -25.81
N ILE A 24 25.93 23.83 -26.80
CA ILE A 24 24.49 24.16 -26.72
C ILE A 24 23.62 22.91 -26.40
N LEU A 25 24.13 21.69 -26.58
CA LEU A 25 23.33 20.46 -26.41
C LEU A 25 23.41 19.78 -25.02
N LYS A 26 23.95 20.44 -23.98
CA LYS A 26 24.12 19.83 -22.65
C LYS A 26 23.31 20.46 -21.51
N LYS A 27 22.55 21.53 -21.76
CA LYS A 27 21.79 22.24 -20.69
C LYS A 27 20.27 22.02 -20.68
N GLN A 28 19.69 21.35 -21.69
CA GLN A 28 18.23 21.21 -21.78
C GLN A 28 17.68 19.85 -21.32
N THR A 29 18.53 18.87 -21.02
CA THR A 29 18.09 17.50 -20.68
C THR A 29 17.99 17.21 -19.18
N ILE A 30 18.33 18.15 -18.30
CA ILE A 30 18.30 17.95 -16.84
C ILE A 30 16.93 18.33 -16.23
N LEU A 31 16.13 19.13 -16.93
CA LEU A 31 14.86 19.66 -16.40
C LEU A 31 13.67 18.67 -16.36
N PRO A 32 13.49 17.67 -17.26
CA PRO A 32 12.35 16.76 -17.17
C PRO A 32 12.52 15.63 -16.13
N ILE A 33 13.73 15.41 -15.61
CA ILE A 33 14.01 14.35 -14.62
C ILE A 33 13.54 14.76 -13.22
N LEU A 34 13.54 16.07 -12.89
CA LEU A 34 13.15 16.57 -11.57
C LEU A 34 11.61 16.55 -11.34
N LEU A 35 10.82 16.68 -12.42
CA LEU A 35 9.34 16.65 -12.36
C LEU A 35 8.76 15.25 -12.13
N LEU A 36 9.54 14.19 -12.34
CA LEU A 36 9.10 12.80 -12.12
C LEU A 36 9.23 12.33 -10.66
N LEU A 37 9.80 13.15 -9.77
CA LEU A 37 10.19 12.73 -8.41
C LEU A 37 9.17 13.03 -7.31
N VAL A 38 8.00 13.61 -7.61
CA VAL A 38 7.01 14.00 -6.57
C VAL A 38 5.62 13.44 -6.85
N SER A 39 5.50 12.13 -7.09
CA SER A 39 4.22 11.43 -7.01
C SER A 39 3.96 10.93 -5.57
N CYS A 40 4.07 11.81 -4.58
CA CYS A 40 3.58 11.50 -3.24
C CYS A 40 2.06 11.60 -3.25
N ALA A 41 1.35 10.57 -2.77
CA ALA A 41 -0.10 10.61 -2.68
C ALA A 41 -0.51 11.71 -1.69
N GLN A 42 -1.40 12.62 -2.11
CA GLN A 42 -1.94 13.65 -1.22
C GLN A 42 -2.82 12.99 -0.16
N THR A 43 -2.61 13.37 1.10
CA THR A 43 -3.32 12.80 2.25
C THR A 43 -3.94 13.87 3.13
N THR A 44 -4.97 13.48 3.88
CA THR A 44 -5.57 14.27 4.97
C THR A 44 -5.49 13.48 6.27
N THR A 45 -5.35 14.17 7.38
CA THR A 45 -5.42 13.58 8.72
C THR A 45 -6.89 13.32 9.09
N LEU A 46 -7.18 12.15 9.67
CA LEU A 46 -8.50 11.77 10.17
C LEU A 46 -8.78 12.40 11.54
N ARG A 47 -10.02 12.26 12.03
CA ARG A 47 -10.46 12.93 13.27
C ARG A 47 -9.68 12.53 14.52
N ASN A 48 -9.04 11.36 14.52
CA ASN A 48 -8.15 10.94 15.61
C ASN A 48 -6.83 11.73 15.68
N GLY A 49 -6.54 12.60 14.72
CA GLY A 49 -5.37 13.49 14.73
C GLY A 49 -4.06 12.86 14.25
N TYR A 50 -4.04 11.56 13.93
CA TYR A 50 -2.81 10.85 13.51
C TYR A 50 -2.97 9.99 12.26
N SER A 51 -4.10 9.30 12.09
CA SER A 51 -4.33 8.45 10.92
C SER A 51 -4.45 9.30 9.66
N LYS A 52 -3.96 8.79 8.54
CA LYS A 52 -3.95 9.51 7.26
C LYS A 52 -4.70 8.71 6.20
N ALA A 53 -5.49 9.42 5.40
CA ALA A 53 -6.23 8.85 4.28
C ALA A 53 -5.93 9.61 2.98
N PRO A 54 -6.03 8.97 1.81
CA PRO A 54 -5.80 9.66 0.55
C PRO A 54 -6.93 10.65 0.27
N THR A 55 -6.59 11.84 -0.23
CA THR A 55 -7.59 12.85 -0.64
C THR A 55 -8.13 12.62 -2.05
N LYS A 56 -7.39 11.86 -2.86
CA LYS A 56 -7.74 11.57 -4.26
C LYS A 56 -8.12 10.10 -4.42
N SER A 57 -9.32 9.85 -4.93
CA SER A 57 -9.82 8.50 -5.27
C SER A 57 -8.97 7.77 -6.32
N LYS A 58 -8.12 8.50 -7.08
CA LYS A 58 -7.17 7.91 -8.04
C LYS A 58 -6.23 6.86 -7.43
N VAL A 59 -5.99 6.91 -6.12
CA VAL A 59 -5.24 5.87 -5.39
C VAL A 59 -5.92 4.50 -5.52
N PHE A 60 -7.25 4.49 -5.57
CA PHE A 60 -8.12 3.33 -5.69
C PHE A 60 -8.61 3.09 -7.12
N LYS A 61 -7.78 3.37 -8.14
CA LYS A 61 -8.15 3.25 -9.57
C LYS A 61 -8.73 1.89 -10.00
N ASN A 62 -8.50 0.83 -9.22
CA ASN A 62 -9.00 -0.51 -9.50
C ASN A 62 -10.42 -0.75 -8.98
N SER A 63 -11.02 0.19 -8.24
CA SER A 63 -12.42 0.10 -7.78
C SER A 63 -13.40 -0.06 -8.94
N VAL A 64 -13.06 0.42 -10.14
CA VAL A 64 -13.83 0.21 -11.37
C VAL A 64 -13.96 -1.26 -11.79
N TYR A 65 -13.12 -2.15 -11.25
CA TYR A 65 -13.17 -3.59 -11.47
C TYR A 65 -13.78 -4.35 -10.28
N PHE A 66 -14.49 -3.64 -9.40
CA PHE A 66 -15.34 -4.24 -8.39
C PHE A 66 -16.53 -4.93 -9.07
N GLU A 67 -16.80 -6.16 -8.66
CA GLU A 67 -17.97 -6.92 -9.09
C GLU A 67 -18.82 -7.21 -7.84
N GLN A 68 -20.12 -6.92 -7.87
CA GLN A 68 -21.01 -7.13 -6.72
C GLN A 68 -20.99 -8.58 -6.22
N ALA A 69 -20.81 -9.56 -7.13
CA ALA A 69 -20.71 -10.98 -6.82
C ALA A 69 -19.52 -11.36 -5.91
N ILE A 70 -18.55 -10.45 -5.71
CA ILE A 70 -17.53 -10.62 -4.67
C ILE A 70 -18.18 -10.72 -3.29
N LEU A 71 -19.26 -9.95 -3.06
CA LEU A 71 -19.92 -9.86 -1.75
C LEU A 71 -20.72 -11.12 -1.39
N ASP A 72 -21.03 -12.00 -2.35
CA ASP A 72 -21.68 -13.29 -2.07
C ASP A 72 -20.84 -14.18 -1.14
N GLN A 73 -19.54 -13.89 -1.02
CA GLN A 73 -18.59 -14.61 -0.16
C GLN A 73 -18.22 -13.84 1.11
N ILE A 74 -18.73 -12.63 1.30
CA ILE A 74 -18.30 -11.71 2.36
C ILE A 74 -19.49 -11.35 3.24
N ASP A 75 -19.35 -11.58 4.54
CA ASP A 75 -20.30 -11.05 5.51
C ASP A 75 -19.93 -9.59 5.83
N THR A 76 -20.79 -8.67 5.41
CA THR A 76 -20.58 -7.21 5.62
C THR A 76 -21.19 -6.71 6.94
N THR A 77 -21.81 -7.61 7.72
CA THR A 77 -22.47 -7.28 9.00
C THR A 77 -21.59 -7.58 10.21
N VAL A 78 -20.35 -8.01 9.98
CA VAL A 78 -19.40 -8.48 10.98
C VAL A 78 -18.05 -7.81 10.79
N ILE A 79 -17.16 -8.09 11.73
CA ILE A 79 -15.74 -7.85 11.59
C ILE A 79 -15.00 -9.18 11.43
N TYR A 80 -13.84 -9.15 10.79
CA TYR A 80 -12.91 -10.28 10.72
C TYR A 80 -11.70 -9.93 11.58
N GLU A 81 -11.56 -10.58 12.74
CA GLU A 81 -10.50 -10.30 13.71
C GLU A 81 -9.29 -11.22 13.54
N GLU A 82 -8.09 -10.68 13.70
CA GLU A 82 -6.83 -11.40 13.50
C GLU A 82 -6.74 -12.66 14.39
N TYR A 83 -6.24 -13.74 13.80
CA TYR A 83 -5.95 -15.01 14.45
C TYR A 83 -4.47 -15.34 14.30
N ASN A 84 -3.81 -15.52 15.44
CA ASN A 84 -2.39 -15.83 15.48
C ASN A 84 -2.21 -17.35 15.38
N ASP A 85 -1.93 -17.87 14.18
CA ASP A 85 -1.69 -19.31 13.95
C ASP A 85 -0.19 -19.68 13.86
N ASN A 86 0.68 -18.66 13.85
CA ASN A 86 2.12 -18.81 13.67
C ASN A 86 2.93 -17.73 14.43
N TYR A 87 2.57 -17.50 15.70
CA TYR A 87 3.26 -16.55 16.58
C TYR A 87 4.36 -17.24 17.41
N TYR A 88 5.50 -16.57 17.57
CA TYR A 88 6.64 -17.03 18.35
C TYR A 88 7.08 -15.95 19.34
N GLU A 89 7.47 -16.37 20.54
CA GLU A 89 8.22 -15.55 21.49
C GLU A 89 9.66 -16.05 21.53
N GLY A 90 10.56 -15.27 20.94
CA GLY A 90 11.91 -15.75 20.65
C GLY A 90 11.86 -16.96 19.72
N LEU A 91 12.22 -18.13 20.23
CA LEU A 91 12.24 -19.40 19.49
C LEU A 91 11.07 -20.33 19.87
N VAL A 92 10.19 -19.92 20.79
CA VAL A 92 9.10 -20.76 21.30
C VAL A 92 7.81 -20.44 20.56
N LYS A 93 7.27 -21.44 19.84
CA LYS A 93 5.95 -21.33 19.21
C LYS A 93 4.88 -21.21 20.29
N GLN A 94 4.03 -20.20 20.16
CA GLN A 94 2.89 -20.00 21.05
C GLN A 94 1.66 -20.76 20.56
N GLU A 95 0.69 -20.94 21.45
CA GLU A 95 -0.59 -21.54 21.08
C GLU A 95 -1.34 -20.68 20.08
N ASN A 96 -2.06 -21.34 19.18
CA ASN A 96 -2.86 -20.64 18.20
C ASN A 96 -4.07 -20.01 18.88
N VAL A 97 -4.21 -18.69 18.78
CA VAL A 97 -5.21 -17.95 19.55
C VAL A 97 -5.74 -16.74 18.77
N LEU A 98 -6.98 -16.35 19.06
CA LEU A 98 -7.48 -15.04 18.62
C LEU A 98 -6.54 -13.95 19.15
N ALA A 99 -6.14 -13.04 18.28
CA ALA A 99 -5.09 -12.08 18.56
C ALA A 99 -5.40 -11.23 19.82
N ARG A 100 -6.67 -10.92 20.08
CA ARG A 100 -7.14 -10.20 21.28
C ARG A 100 -6.85 -10.91 22.61
N HIS A 101 -6.68 -12.23 22.59
CA HIS A 101 -6.40 -13.07 23.77
C HIS A 101 -4.91 -13.40 23.90
N ASN A 102 -4.06 -12.87 23.03
CA ASN A 102 -2.62 -13.05 23.15
C ASN A 102 -2.06 -12.16 24.27
N TYR A 103 -2.18 -12.63 25.52
CA TYR A 103 -1.74 -11.92 26.72
C TYR A 103 -0.23 -11.75 26.82
N ALA A 104 0.53 -12.58 26.10
CA ALA A 104 1.98 -12.52 26.06
C ALA A 104 2.47 -11.18 25.47
N ASN A 105 1.66 -10.57 24.61
CA ASN A 105 1.92 -9.25 24.04
C ASN A 105 0.76 -8.25 24.28
N ARG A 106 0.27 -8.16 25.52
CA ARG A 106 -0.92 -7.36 25.87
C ARG A 106 -0.86 -5.87 25.49
N HIS A 107 0.32 -5.25 25.46
CA HIS A 107 0.51 -3.82 25.18
C HIS A 107 0.64 -3.49 23.68
N THR A 108 -0.08 -4.23 22.82
CA THR A 108 0.00 -4.08 21.36
C THR A 108 -1.38 -4.08 20.72
N THR A 109 -1.44 -3.76 19.42
CA THR A 109 -2.69 -3.74 18.66
C THR A 109 -2.85 -4.95 17.73
N TYR A 110 -4.08 -5.31 17.41
CA TYR A 110 -4.39 -6.37 16.44
C TYR A 110 -5.25 -5.86 15.30
N GLY A 111 -5.08 -6.47 14.13
CA GLY A 111 -5.81 -6.11 12.91
C GLY A 111 -7.25 -6.60 12.92
N VAL A 112 -8.15 -5.76 12.42
CA VAL A 112 -9.55 -6.11 12.21
C VAL A 112 -10.03 -5.58 10.87
N TYR A 113 -10.49 -6.47 9.99
CA TYR A 113 -11.10 -6.09 8.72
C TYR A 113 -12.59 -5.85 8.86
N ARG A 114 -13.07 -4.85 8.13
CA ARG A 114 -14.50 -4.58 7.90
C ARG A 114 -14.72 -4.34 6.41
N PHE A 115 -15.72 -5.02 5.84
CA PHE A 115 -16.10 -4.88 4.43
C PHE A 115 -17.46 -4.20 4.30
N TYR A 116 -17.62 -3.41 3.24
CA TYR A 116 -18.84 -2.63 2.98
C TYR A 116 -19.54 -3.14 1.72
N GLY A 117 -20.86 -2.92 1.66
CA GLY A 117 -21.73 -3.36 0.56
C GLY A 117 -21.41 -2.79 -0.83
N ASN A 118 -20.48 -1.83 -0.91
CA ASN A 118 -20.03 -1.19 -2.15
C ASN A 118 -18.59 -1.58 -2.56
N GLY A 119 -18.01 -2.59 -1.93
CA GLY A 119 -16.65 -3.05 -2.24
C GLY A 119 -15.53 -2.27 -1.55
N CYS A 120 -15.84 -1.22 -0.79
CA CYS A 120 -14.87 -0.63 0.13
C CYS A 120 -14.55 -1.58 1.28
N PHE A 121 -13.38 -1.40 1.90
CA PHE A 121 -13.03 -2.06 3.16
C PHE A 121 -12.10 -1.21 4.02
N ASN A 122 -12.11 -1.47 5.32
CA ASN A 122 -11.12 -0.93 6.25
C ASN A 122 -10.33 -2.03 6.93
N LEU A 123 -9.07 -1.71 7.26
CA LEU A 123 -8.31 -2.39 8.29
C LEU A 123 -8.14 -1.45 9.48
N PHE A 124 -8.78 -1.80 10.59
CA PHE A 124 -8.64 -1.13 11.88
C PHE A 124 -7.60 -1.85 12.74
N HIS A 125 -6.98 -1.11 13.66
CA HIS A 125 -6.07 -1.68 14.65
C HIS A 125 -6.66 -1.42 16.03
N LEU A 126 -7.07 -2.49 16.72
CA LEU A 126 -7.68 -2.41 18.03
C LEU A 126 -6.65 -2.66 19.12
N ASP A 127 -6.77 -1.92 20.21
CA ASP A 127 -5.90 -2.01 21.38
C ASP A 127 -6.28 -3.25 22.21
N ARG A 128 -5.30 -4.12 22.51
CA ARG A 128 -5.53 -5.31 23.35
C ARG A 128 -5.80 -4.95 24.81
N ASP A 129 -5.32 -3.80 25.28
CA ASP A 129 -5.55 -3.33 26.65
C ASP A 129 -6.93 -2.64 26.82
N LYS A 130 -7.66 -2.40 25.73
CA LYS A 130 -9.00 -1.77 25.74
C LYS A 130 -10.02 -2.68 25.05
N PRO A 131 -10.49 -3.74 25.74
CA PRO A 131 -11.36 -4.75 25.14
C PRO A 131 -12.76 -4.23 24.79
N GLU A 132 -13.20 -3.13 25.39
CA GLU A 132 -14.51 -2.51 25.13
C GLU A 132 -14.55 -1.86 23.74
N LEU A 133 -15.41 -2.40 22.88
CA LEU A 133 -15.58 -1.88 21.52
C LEU A 133 -16.49 -0.64 21.51
N THR A 134 -16.07 0.40 20.80
CA THR A 134 -16.87 1.61 20.57
C THR A 134 -17.12 1.84 19.08
N ALA A 135 -18.15 2.62 18.74
CA ALA A 135 -18.47 2.94 17.34
C ALA A 135 -17.30 3.68 16.65
N GLU A 136 -16.66 4.60 17.38
CA GLU A 136 -15.51 5.38 16.91
C GLU A 136 -14.32 4.51 16.43
N MET A 137 -14.13 3.33 17.02
CA MET A 137 -13.09 2.37 16.58
C MET A 137 -13.32 1.83 15.16
N PHE A 138 -14.56 1.89 14.67
CA PHE A 138 -14.97 1.40 13.35
C PHE A 138 -15.50 2.52 12.43
N ASP A 139 -15.30 3.79 12.81
CA ASP A 139 -15.62 4.96 11.99
C ASP A 139 -14.46 5.26 11.01
N PRO A 140 -14.64 5.08 9.69
CA PRO A 140 -13.61 5.36 8.69
C PRO A 140 -13.26 6.86 8.55
N ALA A 141 -14.07 7.77 9.09
CA ALA A 141 -13.74 9.19 9.20
C ALA A 141 -12.87 9.48 10.43
N TYR A 142 -12.85 8.58 11.41
CA TYR A 142 -12.05 8.69 12.62
C TYR A 142 -10.70 8.01 12.48
N THR A 143 -10.66 6.76 12.02
CA THR A 143 -9.44 5.96 11.91
C THR A 143 -9.52 4.88 10.81
N GLY A 144 -8.52 4.01 10.73
CA GLY A 144 -8.48 2.85 9.84
C GLY A 144 -7.81 3.10 8.50
N TRP A 145 -7.10 2.09 8.00
CA TRP A 145 -6.60 2.06 6.63
C TRP A 145 -7.76 1.79 5.68
N ARG A 146 -7.72 2.40 4.49
CA ARG A 146 -8.82 2.36 3.52
C ARG A 146 -8.44 1.54 2.31
N GLY A 147 -9.33 0.71 1.81
CA GLY A 147 -9.09 -0.06 0.60
C GLY A 147 -10.33 -0.30 -0.25
N VAL A 148 -10.11 -0.81 -1.45
CA VAL A 148 -11.17 -1.21 -2.39
C VAL A 148 -10.92 -2.64 -2.88
N LEU A 149 -11.98 -3.43 -2.90
CA LEU A 149 -12.01 -4.78 -3.47
C LEU A 149 -12.17 -4.70 -4.98
N TYR A 150 -11.57 -5.65 -5.69
CA TYR A 150 -11.74 -5.83 -7.11
C TYR A 150 -11.40 -7.26 -7.54
N LYS A 151 -11.85 -7.67 -8.73
CA LYS A 151 -11.54 -8.98 -9.28
C LYS A 151 -10.44 -8.89 -10.33
N LYS A 152 -9.50 -9.85 -10.29
CA LYS A 152 -8.49 -10.00 -11.34
C LYS A 152 -8.08 -11.45 -11.47
N LYS A 153 -8.19 -12.01 -12.68
CA LYS A 153 -7.83 -13.42 -12.97
C LYS A 153 -8.47 -14.41 -11.98
N ASN A 154 -9.78 -14.27 -11.74
CA ASN A 154 -10.57 -15.05 -10.79
C ASN A 154 -10.10 -15.01 -9.32
N LYS A 155 -9.30 -14.01 -8.93
CA LYS A 155 -8.95 -13.74 -7.54
C LYS A 155 -9.66 -12.48 -7.06
N ILE A 156 -10.10 -12.50 -5.80
CA ILE A 156 -10.51 -11.29 -5.09
C ILE A 156 -9.24 -10.62 -4.58
N LEU A 157 -8.99 -9.40 -5.03
CA LEU A 157 -7.88 -8.57 -4.61
C LEU A 157 -8.40 -7.34 -3.89
N GLY A 158 -7.58 -6.74 -3.05
CA GLY A 158 -7.83 -5.42 -2.50
C GLY A 158 -6.61 -4.52 -2.61
N ASP A 159 -6.85 -3.25 -2.92
CA ASP A 159 -5.83 -2.22 -2.90
C ASP A 159 -6.05 -1.36 -1.64
N MET A 160 -5.20 -1.52 -0.64
CA MET A 160 -5.25 -0.79 0.61
C MET A 160 -4.24 0.36 0.60
N PHE A 161 -4.69 1.55 1.01
CA PHE A 161 -3.80 2.68 1.31
C PHE A 161 -3.34 2.58 2.76
N THR A 162 -2.06 2.31 2.95
CA THR A 162 -1.44 2.03 4.25
C THR A 162 0.02 2.47 4.26
N GLN A 163 0.72 2.21 5.37
CA GLN A 163 2.17 2.32 5.44
C GLN A 163 2.83 1.28 4.52
N THR A 164 3.76 1.76 3.71
CA THR A 164 4.52 1.01 2.72
C THR A 164 6.01 1.31 2.93
N GLY A 165 6.88 0.34 2.65
CA GLY A 165 8.34 0.47 2.79
C GLY A 165 8.90 -0.14 4.09
N GLN A 166 10.20 -0.46 4.08
CA GLN A 166 10.89 -1.21 5.16
C GLN A 166 10.82 -0.55 6.54
N MET A 167 10.72 0.79 6.58
CA MET A 167 10.67 1.56 7.83
C MET A 167 9.24 2.01 8.22
N GLY A 168 8.22 1.67 7.42
CA GLY A 168 6.82 2.03 7.71
C GLY A 168 6.47 3.52 7.61
N TRP A 169 7.40 4.39 7.20
CA TRP A 169 7.16 5.85 7.18
C TRP A 169 6.51 6.37 5.89
N GLN A 170 6.56 5.63 4.80
CA GLN A 170 5.98 6.07 3.53
C GLN A 170 4.54 5.58 3.44
N LEU A 171 3.60 6.46 3.07
CA LEU A 171 2.24 6.03 2.79
C LEU A 171 2.10 5.68 1.31
N GLY A 172 1.39 4.60 1.03
CA GLY A 172 1.26 4.10 -0.32
C GLY A 172 0.21 3.02 -0.41
N LYS A 173 0.20 2.36 -1.57
CA LYS A 173 -0.77 1.31 -1.88
C LYS A 173 -0.13 -0.05 -1.69
N GLN A 174 -0.76 -0.88 -0.87
CA GLN A 174 -0.46 -2.30 -0.73
C GLN A 174 -1.57 -3.12 -1.40
N THR A 175 -1.20 -4.11 -2.20
CA THR A 175 -2.17 -5.02 -2.82
C THR A 175 -2.17 -6.34 -2.07
N GLU A 176 -3.35 -6.80 -1.72
CA GLU A 176 -3.64 -8.03 -0.97
C GLU A 176 -4.54 -8.94 -1.78
N ALA A 177 -4.42 -10.25 -1.59
CA ALA A 177 -5.40 -11.21 -2.07
C ALA A 177 -6.25 -11.69 -0.90
N PHE A 178 -7.57 -11.77 -1.11
CA PHE A 178 -8.53 -12.17 -0.10
C PHE A 178 -9.14 -13.52 -0.48
N ILE A 179 -9.18 -14.45 0.47
CA ILE A 179 -9.82 -15.76 0.31
C ILE A 179 -10.77 -15.95 1.49
N PHE A 180 -12.06 -16.06 1.19
CA PHE A 180 -13.11 -16.25 2.19
C PHE A 180 -13.53 -17.73 2.21
N ARG A 181 -13.59 -18.33 3.41
CA ARG A 181 -13.97 -19.73 3.62
C ARG A 181 -14.83 -19.84 4.89
N GLY A 182 -16.14 -19.76 4.73
CA GLY A 182 -17.07 -19.76 5.87
C GLY A 182 -16.79 -18.58 6.80
N ASP A 183 -16.30 -18.87 8.00
CA ASP A 183 -15.97 -17.86 9.01
C ASP A 183 -14.51 -17.42 8.97
N THR A 184 -13.68 -18.01 8.10
CA THR A 184 -12.27 -17.65 7.96
C THR A 184 -12.05 -16.72 6.77
N LEU A 185 -11.31 -15.65 7.00
CA LEU A 185 -10.69 -14.83 5.98
C LEU A 185 -9.18 -15.10 5.98
N ILE A 186 -8.61 -15.35 4.81
CA ILE A 186 -7.17 -15.44 4.59
C ILE A 186 -6.75 -14.25 3.73
N VAL A 187 -5.77 -13.50 4.22
CA VAL A 187 -5.19 -12.34 3.53
C VAL A 187 -3.75 -12.67 3.13
N GLU A 188 -3.47 -12.62 1.83
CA GLU A 188 -2.13 -12.90 1.29
C GLU A 188 -1.50 -11.61 0.76
N LEU A 189 -0.38 -11.21 1.37
CA LEU A 189 0.48 -10.14 0.87
C LEU A 189 1.55 -10.72 -0.06
N LYS A 190 1.90 -10.00 -1.13
CA LYS A 190 2.92 -10.46 -2.07
C LYS A 190 4.27 -10.64 -1.37
N ASN A 191 4.84 -11.84 -1.46
CA ASN A 191 6.14 -12.23 -0.89
C ASN A 191 6.20 -12.17 0.66
N VAL A 192 5.06 -12.26 1.34
CA VAL A 192 4.96 -12.25 2.81
C VAL A 192 4.15 -13.46 3.28
N HIS A 193 4.13 -13.70 4.59
CA HIS A 193 3.26 -14.68 5.23
C HIS A 193 1.77 -14.38 4.97
N LYS A 194 0.93 -15.41 5.11
CA LYS A 194 -0.52 -15.28 5.06
C LYS A 194 -1.01 -14.87 6.44
N PHE A 195 -2.03 -14.04 6.49
CA PHE A 195 -2.68 -13.68 7.74
C PHE A 195 -4.06 -14.31 7.77
N PHE A 196 -4.44 -14.81 8.95
CA PHE A 196 -5.73 -15.45 9.17
C PHE A 196 -6.58 -14.55 10.04
N TYR A 197 -7.85 -14.45 9.68
CA TYR A 197 -8.85 -13.70 10.42
C TYR A 197 -10.10 -14.55 10.60
N ILE A 198 -10.75 -14.40 11.73
CA ILE A 198 -11.96 -15.15 12.09
C ILE A 198 -13.11 -14.16 12.23
N LYS A 199 -14.27 -14.54 11.69
CA LYS A 199 -15.51 -13.78 11.79
C LYS A 199 -15.89 -13.58 13.25
N ARG A 200 -16.24 -12.34 13.60
CA ARG A 200 -16.81 -11.99 14.90
C ARG A 200 -18.03 -11.10 14.73
N HIS A 201 -19.16 -11.58 15.24
CA HIS A 201 -20.36 -10.77 15.39
C HIS A 201 -20.17 -9.78 16.55
N ILE A 202 -20.52 -8.53 16.32
CA ILE A 202 -20.54 -7.45 17.32
C ILE A 202 -21.87 -6.71 17.24
N ASP A 203 -22.14 -5.79 18.17
CA ASP A 203 -23.34 -4.96 18.07
C ASP A 203 -23.33 -4.17 16.76
N LYS A 204 -24.37 -4.36 15.94
CA LYS A 204 -24.53 -3.72 14.63
C LYS A 204 -24.43 -2.19 14.71
N LYS A 205 -24.83 -1.59 15.84
CA LYS A 205 -24.77 -0.14 16.05
C LYS A 205 -23.33 0.39 16.00
N LEU A 206 -22.36 -0.44 16.38
CA LEU A 206 -20.93 -0.11 16.29
C LEU A 206 -20.44 -0.10 14.83
N LEU A 207 -21.23 -0.65 13.91
CA LEU A 207 -20.92 -0.77 12.48
C LEU A 207 -21.83 0.13 11.62
N GLU A 208 -22.59 1.07 12.20
CA GLU A 208 -23.44 2.00 11.44
C GLU A 208 -22.63 3.18 10.87
N HIS A 209 -21.58 2.85 10.10
CA HIS A 209 -20.75 3.81 9.36
C HIS A 209 -20.65 3.44 7.89
N HIS A 210 -20.41 4.44 7.02
CA HIS A 210 -20.33 4.29 5.56
C HIS A 210 -18.92 4.60 5.04
N ALA A 211 -18.57 3.98 3.91
CA ALA A 211 -17.31 4.17 3.20
C ALA A 211 -17.61 4.50 1.74
N GLU A 212 -17.02 5.56 1.18
CA GLU A 212 -17.40 6.10 -0.16
C GLU A 212 -16.20 6.65 -0.97
N TRP A 213 -15.00 6.07 -0.83
CA TRP A 213 -13.78 6.58 -1.50
C TRP A 213 -13.49 5.98 -2.88
#